data_AF-A0A7J6HD57-F1
#
_entry.id   AF-A0A7J6HD57-F1
#
_cell.length_a   1.000
_cell.length_b   1.000
_cell.length_c   1.000
_cell.angle_alpha   90.00
_cell.angle_beta   90.00
_cell.angle_gamma   90.00
#
_symmetry.space_group_name_H-M   'P 1'
#
loop_
_entity.id
_entity.type
_entity.pdbx_description
1 polymer ?
#
loop_
_entity_poly.entity_id
_entity_poly.type
_entity_poly.pdbx_seq_one_letter_code
_entity_poly.pdbx_strand_id
1 'polypeptide(L)'
;MASTKKFSSSSSSSSSSSSCSSNWTAEKNKLFENALAIYDKETPDRWNKIAKIVGGTTEEEVKRQYEILKEDINRIESGKFPIPQYRKCRRSSNISNEEQRLKNLKL
;
A
#
# COMPACT_ATOMS: atom_id res chain seq x y z
N MET A 1 -31.73 34.55 45.21
CA MET A 1 -32.41 33.81 44.12
C MET A 1 -31.52 33.87 42.88
N ALA A 2 -31.23 32.72 42.29
CA ALA A 2 -30.35 32.57 41.13
C ALA A 2 -30.99 33.10 39.84
N SER A 3 -30.19 33.60 38.89
CA SER A 3 -30.51 33.52 37.46
C SER A 3 -29.29 33.83 36.58
N THR A 4 -28.80 32.79 35.91
CA THR A 4 -27.74 32.75 34.90
C THR A 4 -28.27 33.22 33.53
N LYS A 5 -27.48 33.97 32.75
CA LYS A 5 -27.77 34.23 31.33
C LYS A 5 -26.66 33.69 30.43
N LYS A 6 -27.13 33.02 29.37
CA LYS A 6 -26.48 32.08 28.43
C LYS A 6 -25.23 32.61 27.73
N PHE A 7 -24.26 31.72 27.54
CA PHE A 7 -23.22 31.82 26.51
C PHE A 7 -23.81 31.61 25.11
N SER A 8 -23.47 32.47 24.16
CA SER A 8 -23.65 32.22 22.72
C SER A 8 -22.39 31.58 22.17
N SER A 9 -22.49 30.32 21.71
CA SER A 9 -21.41 29.63 20.97
C SER A 9 -21.83 29.52 19.51
N SER A 10 -21.21 30.31 18.63
CA SER A 10 -21.34 30.17 17.18
C SER A 10 -20.62 28.91 16.74
N SER A 11 -21.38 27.88 16.34
CA SER A 11 -20.81 26.65 15.80
C SER A 11 -20.63 26.81 14.29
N SER A 12 -19.39 27.03 13.87
CA SER A 12 -18.98 26.93 12.47
C SER A 12 -19.05 25.46 12.04
N SER A 13 -20.09 25.10 11.28
CA SER A 13 -20.21 23.80 10.63
C SER A 13 -19.14 23.68 9.54
N SER A 14 -17.98 23.19 9.94
CA SER A 14 -16.93 22.76 9.02
C SER A 14 -17.39 21.46 8.40
N SER A 15 -17.71 21.52 7.11
CA SER A 15 -18.01 20.38 6.25
C SER A 15 -16.95 19.31 6.42
N SER A 16 -17.30 18.26 7.16
CA SER A 16 -16.58 17.00 7.12
C SER A 16 -16.69 16.49 5.69
N SER A 17 -15.64 16.72 4.91
CA SER A 17 -15.37 15.89 3.75
C SER A 17 -15.37 14.47 4.28
N SER A 18 -16.42 13.73 3.95
CA SER A 18 -16.48 12.30 4.07
C SER A 18 -15.36 11.76 3.19
N SER A 19 -14.14 11.76 3.74
CA SER A 19 -13.12 10.82 3.38
C SER A 19 -13.79 9.47 3.54
N CYS A 20 -14.29 8.97 2.41
CA CYS A 20 -14.73 7.60 2.22
C CYS A 20 -13.51 6.75 2.54
N SER A 21 -13.32 6.50 3.84
CA SER A 21 -12.43 5.51 4.39
C SER A 21 -12.88 4.20 3.78
N SER A 22 -12.29 3.90 2.62
CA SER A 22 -12.50 2.66 1.91
C SER A 22 -12.11 1.61 2.93
N ASN A 23 -13.02 0.69 3.27
CA ASN A 23 -12.80 -0.38 4.27
C ASN A 23 -11.81 -1.43 3.72
N TRP A 24 -10.69 -0.95 3.18
CA TRP A 24 -9.63 -1.70 2.54
C TRP A 24 -8.52 -1.91 3.55
N THR A 25 -8.54 -3.08 4.18
CA THR A 25 -7.53 -3.47 5.17
C THR A 25 -6.32 -4.09 4.48
N ALA A 26 -5.19 -4.16 5.18
CA ALA A 26 -4.00 -4.85 4.68
C ALA A 26 -4.26 -6.33 4.37
N GLU A 27 -5.14 -6.98 5.14
CA GLU A 27 -5.55 -8.37 4.89
C GLU A 27 -6.32 -8.51 3.58
N LYS A 28 -7.30 -7.63 3.32
CA LYS A 28 -8.02 -7.58 2.04
C LYS A 28 -7.07 -7.31 0.87
N ASN A 29 -6.11 -6.41 1.06
CA ASN A 29 -5.10 -6.11 0.04
C ASN A 29 -4.27 -7.35 -0.33
N LYS A 30 -3.83 -8.11 0.68
CA LYS A 30 -3.08 -9.36 0.44
C LYS A 30 -3.90 -10.39 -0.32
N LEU A 31 -5.16 -10.58 0.04
CA LEU A 31 -6.07 -11.50 -0.67
C LEU A 31 -6.31 -11.04 -2.11
N PHE A 32 -6.47 -9.74 -2.32
CA PHE A 32 -6.65 -9.13 -3.64
C PHE A 32 -5.43 -9.34 -4.54
N GLU A 33 -4.21 -9.05 -4.07
CA GLU A 33 -2.98 -9.25 -4.82
C GLU A 33 -2.76 -10.73 -5.17
N ASN A 34 -3.01 -11.63 -4.23
CA ASN A 34 -2.96 -13.08 -4.48
C ASN A 34 -3.98 -13.50 -5.54
N ALA A 35 -5.21 -12.97 -5.47
CA ALA A 35 -6.24 -13.28 -6.45
C ALA A 35 -5.90 -12.72 -7.83
N LEU A 36 -5.26 -11.55 -7.93
CA LEU A 36 -4.75 -11.00 -9.20
C LEU A 36 -3.68 -11.89 -9.85
N ALA A 37 -2.88 -12.59 -9.04
CA ALA A 37 -1.88 -13.54 -9.54
C ALA A 37 -2.51 -14.85 -10.06
N ILE A 38 -3.68 -15.24 -9.55
CA ILE A 38 -4.41 -16.44 -9.98
C ILE A 38 -5.27 -16.14 -11.22
N TYR A 39 -5.97 -15.01 -11.23
CA TYR A 39 -6.86 -14.63 -12.32
C TYR A 39 -6.23 -13.56 -13.19
N ASP A 40 -5.76 -13.98 -14.37
CA ASP A 40 -5.23 -13.08 -15.38
C ASP A 40 -6.35 -12.30 -16.10
N LYS A 41 -5.97 -11.37 -16.97
CA LYS A 41 -6.84 -10.45 -17.71
C LYS A 41 -7.86 -11.15 -18.62
N GLU A 42 -7.54 -12.34 -19.12
CA GLU A 42 -8.41 -13.12 -20.00
C GLU A 42 -9.47 -13.92 -19.23
N THR A 43 -9.43 -13.93 -17.90
CA THR A 43 -10.39 -14.66 -17.08
C THR A 43 -11.78 -14.03 -17.20
N PRO A 44 -12.82 -14.77 -17.65
CA PRO A 44 -14.19 -14.26 -17.60
C PRO A 44 -14.62 -14.07 -16.14
N ASP A 45 -15.41 -13.02 -15.89
CA ASP A 45 -15.91 -12.65 -14.56
C ASP A 45 -14.80 -12.47 -13.50
N ARG A 46 -13.59 -12.07 -13.94
CA ARG A 46 -12.41 -11.87 -13.10
C ARG A 46 -12.73 -11.12 -11.80
N TRP A 47 -13.37 -9.97 -11.92
CA TRP A 47 -13.68 -9.11 -10.78
C TRP A 47 -14.66 -9.75 -9.79
N ASN A 48 -15.65 -10.49 -10.30
CA ASN A 48 -16.59 -11.22 -9.47
C ASN A 48 -15.89 -12.34 -8.68
N LYS A 49 -14.97 -13.07 -9.31
CA LYS A 49 -14.16 -14.12 -8.65
C LYS A 49 -13.24 -13.54 -7.58
N ILE A 50 -12.59 -12.41 -7.86
CA ILE A 50 -11.72 -11.72 -6.89
C ILE A 50 -12.55 -11.21 -5.71
N ALA A 51 -13.69 -10.57 -5.95
CA ALA A 51 -14.58 -10.09 -4.91
C ALA A 51 -15.04 -11.20 -3.95
N LYS A 52 -15.30 -12.41 -4.50
CA LYS A 52 -15.64 -13.59 -3.70
C LYS A 52 -14.50 -14.05 -2.79
N ILE A 53 -13.24 -13.93 -3.22
CA ILE A 53 -12.08 -14.34 -2.43
C ILE A 53 -11.74 -13.32 -1.35
N VAL A 54 -11.79 -12.04 -1.69
CA VAL A 54 -11.50 -10.95 -0.74
C VAL A 54 -12.57 -10.90 0.35
N GLY A 55 -13.83 -11.17 -0.02
CA GLY A 55 -14.95 -11.24 0.90
C GLY A 55 -15.41 -9.87 1.40
N GLY A 56 -16.74 -9.70 1.52
CA GLY A 56 -17.31 -8.43 2.00
C GLY A 56 -16.94 -7.21 1.13
N THR A 57 -16.70 -7.43 -0.16
CA THR A 57 -16.38 -6.41 -1.17
C THR A 57 -17.19 -6.67 -2.43
N THR A 58 -17.61 -5.62 -3.14
CA THR A 58 -18.30 -5.73 -4.42
C THR A 58 -17.31 -5.72 -5.58
N GLU A 59 -17.77 -6.10 -6.78
CA GLU A 59 -16.91 -6.07 -7.96
C GLU A 59 -16.47 -4.64 -8.33
N GLU A 60 -17.30 -3.63 -8.05
CA GLU A 60 -16.99 -2.22 -8.30
C GLU A 60 -15.86 -1.75 -7.38
N GLU A 61 -15.88 -2.14 -6.10
CA GLU A 61 -14.82 -1.79 -5.16
C GLU A 61 -13.50 -2.44 -5.55
N VAL A 62 -13.54 -3.70 -6.01
CA VAL A 62 -12.34 -4.39 -6.51
C VAL A 62 -11.78 -3.71 -7.77
N LYS A 63 -12.65 -3.31 -8.71
CA LYS A 63 -12.24 -2.56 -9.92
C LYS A 63 -11.60 -1.22 -9.53
N ARG A 64 -12.21 -0.49 -8.59
CA ARG A 64 -11.65 0.77 -8.06
C ARG A 64 -10.27 0.57 -7.46
N GLN A 65 -10.09 -0.49 -6.66
CA GLN A 65 -8.79 -0.78 -6.06
C GLN A 65 -7.73 -1.13 -7.12
N TYR A 66 -8.14 -1.83 -8.18
CA TYR A 66 -7.25 -2.12 -9.30
C TYR A 66 -6.78 -0.86 -10.03
N GLU A 67 -7.66 0.11 -10.27
CA GLU A 67 -7.26 1.38 -10.90
C GLU A 67 -6.30 2.17 -10.00
N ILE A 68 -6.53 2.22 -8.69
CA ILE A 68 -5.59 2.84 -7.73
C ILE A 68 -4.22 2.16 -7.82
N LEU A 69 -4.17 0.83 -7.80
CA LEU A 69 -2.92 0.07 -7.92
C LEU A 69 -2.19 0.39 -9.23
N LYS A 70 -2.93 0.49 -10.34
CA LYS A 70 -2.37 0.81 -11.65
C LYS A 70 -1.82 2.23 -11.72
N GLU A 71 -2.53 3.20 -11.14
CA GLU A 71 -2.02 4.56 -10.99
C GLU A 71 -0.75 4.60 -10.15
N ASP A 72 -0.70 3.86 -9.04
CA ASP A 72 0.47 3.78 -8.16
C ASP A 72 1.70 3.26 -8.91
N ILE A 73 1.54 2.17 -9.68
CA ILE A 73 2.59 1.61 -10.54
C ILE A 73 3.08 2.66 -11.55
N ASN A 74 2.15 3.32 -12.25
CA ASN A 74 2.50 4.35 -13.23
C ASN A 74 3.26 5.52 -12.58
N ARG A 75 2.89 5.91 -11.35
CA ARG A 75 3.64 6.95 -10.61
C ARG A 75 5.06 6.50 -10.28
N ILE A 76 5.25 5.23 -9.90
CA ILE A 76 6.59 4.66 -9.65
C ILE A 76 7.41 4.60 -10.95
N GLU A 77 6.84 4.06 -12.02
CA GLU A 77 7.49 3.91 -13.34
C GLU A 77 7.84 5.24 -13.98
N SER A 78 7.05 6.29 -13.73
CA SER A 78 7.34 7.65 -14.20
C SER A 78 8.64 8.24 -13.62
N GLY A 79 9.29 7.57 -12.66
CA GLY A 79 10.58 7.98 -12.09
C GLY A 79 10.50 9.26 -11.27
N LYS A 80 9.28 9.73 -10.95
CA LYS A 80 9.04 10.96 -10.17
C LYS A 80 9.19 10.77 -8.66
N PHE A 81 9.54 9.58 -8.20
CA PHE A 81 9.88 9.36 -6.81
C PHE A 81 11.36 9.66 -6.56
N PRO A 82 11.68 10.55 -5.60
CA PRO A 82 13.06 10.76 -5.22
C PRO A 82 13.63 9.43 -4.74
N ILE A 83 14.63 8.92 -5.45
CA ILE A 83 15.35 7.72 -5.03
C ILE A 83 15.89 8.03 -3.63
N PRO A 84 15.48 7.28 -2.59
CA PRO A 84 16.07 7.46 -1.28
C PRO A 84 17.58 7.35 -1.46
N GLN A 85 18.33 8.29 -0.89
CA GLN A 85 19.77 8.10 -0.73
C GLN A 85 19.97 6.98 0.29
N TYR A 86 19.70 5.75 -0.13
CA TYR A 86 20.30 4.57 0.47
C TYR A 86 21.78 4.89 0.41
N ARG A 87 22.36 5.24 1.57
CA ARG A 87 23.80 5.40 1.66
C ARG A 87 24.33 4.17 0.98
N LYS A 88 24.98 4.37 -0.18
CA LYS A 88 25.76 3.32 -0.80
C LYS A 88 26.69 2.95 0.33
N CYS A 89 26.43 1.81 0.98
CA CYS A 89 27.49 1.14 1.68
C CYS A 89 28.49 0.98 0.56
N ARG A 90 29.47 1.87 0.52
CA ARG A 90 30.69 1.65 -0.23
C ARG A 90 31.06 0.30 0.31
N ARG A 91 30.83 -0.75 -0.48
CA ARG A 91 31.71 -1.89 -0.48
C ARG A 91 33.05 -1.27 -0.85
N SER A 92 33.70 -0.67 0.14
CA SER A 92 35.13 -0.57 0.18
C SER A 92 35.51 -2.01 -0.06
N SER A 93 36.01 -2.27 -1.24
CA SER A 93 36.56 -3.55 -1.64
C SER A 93 37.73 -3.85 -0.72
N ASN A 94 37.42 -4.32 0.49
CA ASN A 94 38.29 -5.18 1.26
C ASN A 94 37.73 -6.59 1.03
N ILE A 95 38.01 -7.11 -0.17
CA ILE A 95 38.13 -8.55 -0.35
C ILE A 95 39.31 -8.94 0.56
N SER A 96 39.02 -9.41 1.77
CA SER A 96 40.04 -9.98 2.65
C SER A 96 39.51 -11.12 3.53
N ASN A 97 38.20 -11.29 3.69
CA ASN A 97 37.67 -12.35 4.56
C ASN A 97 37.56 -13.73 3.88
N GLU A 98 37.28 -13.81 2.57
CA GLU A 98 37.21 -15.08 1.83
C GLU A 98 38.61 -15.68 1.57
N GLU A 99 39.59 -14.84 1.25
CA GLU A 99 40.97 -15.29 1.02
C GLU A 99 41.65 -15.78 2.32
N GLN A 100 41.39 -15.14 3.47
CA GLN A 100 41.86 -15.64 4.77
C GLN A 100 41.17 -16.95 5.16
N ARG A 101 39.89 -17.13 4.84
CA ARG A 101 39.18 -18.40 5.04
C ARG A 101 39.80 -19.53 4.23
N LEU A 102 40.15 -19.28 2.97
CA LEU A 102 40.79 -20.27 2.10
C LEU A 102 42.26 -20.55 2.47
N LYS A 103 42.97 -19.59 3.08
CA LYS A 103 44.33 -19.81 3.63
C LYS A 103 44.32 -20.68 4.89
N ASN A 104 43.31 -20.56 5.75
CA ASN A 104 43.16 -21.37 6.95
C ASN A 104 42.63 -22.80 6.70
N LEU A 105 42.33 -23.14 5.45
CA LEU A 105 41.81 -24.45 5.03
C LEU A 105 42.81 -25.27 4.21
N LYS A 106 44.02 -24.76 3.95
CA LYS A 106 45.13 -25.58 3.44
C LYS A 106 45.90 -26.15 4.63
N LEU A 107 45.72 -27.46 4.86
CA LEU A 107 46.59 -28.30 5.69
C LEU A 107 48.03 -28.26 5.18
#